data_AF-A0A4Q5QMC7-F1
#
_entry.id   AF-A0A4Q5QMC7-F1
#
_cell.length_a   1.000
_cell.length_b   1.000
_cell.length_c   1.000
_cell.angle_alpha   90.00
_cell.angle_beta   90.00
_cell.angle_gamma   90.00
#
_symmetry.space_group_name_H-M   'P 1'
#
loop_
_entity.id
_entity.type
_entity.pdbx_description
1 polymer ?
#
loop_
_entity_poly.entity_id
_entity_poly.type
_entity_poly.pdbx_seq_one_letter_code
_entity_poly.pdbx_strand_id
1 'polypeptide(L)'
;MLPSASVSNSAAAPEPGWRHARRGTSLSEVHASIPVPAANASFWRKFRAYWGPGLLVAVGYMDPGNWATDLAGGARFGYTLLSVVLISNLFAMLLQHLAAKLGIVTGRDLAQACRDHYSKPVAVALWVLCE
;
A
#
# COMPACT_ATOMS: atom_id res chain seq x y z
N MET A 1 -40.83 1.89 -1.54
CA MET A 1 -40.28 3.07 -2.26
C MET A 1 -39.14 3.63 -1.43
N LEU A 2 -37.90 3.18 -1.70
CA LEU A 2 -36.69 3.71 -1.07
C LEU A 2 -36.21 4.91 -1.90
N PRO A 3 -35.96 6.08 -1.32
CA PRO A 3 -35.39 7.19 -2.07
C PRO A 3 -33.90 6.93 -2.31
N SER A 4 -33.60 6.51 -3.54
CA SER A 4 -32.30 6.68 -4.18
C SER A 4 -32.04 8.18 -4.37
N ALA A 5 -31.17 8.76 -3.55
CA ALA A 5 -30.74 10.15 -3.72
C ALA A 5 -29.22 10.28 -3.53
N SER A 6 -28.55 10.32 -4.68
CA SER A 6 -27.39 11.16 -4.99
C SER A 6 -26.24 11.18 -3.98
N VAL A 7 -25.19 10.39 -4.29
CA VAL A 7 -23.82 10.72 -3.89
C VAL A 7 -23.52 12.12 -4.43
N SER A 8 -23.64 13.13 -3.58
CA SER A 8 -23.25 14.49 -3.91
C SER A 8 -21.74 14.50 -4.10
N ASN A 9 -21.31 14.53 -5.36
CA ASN A 9 -19.92 14.78 -5.75
C ASN A 9 -19.58 16.25 -5.44
N SER A 10 -19.43 16.56 -4.16
CA SER A 10 -18.85 17.83 -3.70
C SER A 10 -17.35 17.70 -3.92
N ALA A 11 -16.82 18.35 -4.96
CA ALA A 11 -15.39 18.52 -5.13
C ALA A 11 -14.85 19.32 -3.94
N ALA A 12 -14.45 18.62 -2.87
CA ALA A 12 -13.91 19.20 -1.66
C ALA A 12 -12.70 20.07 -2.03
N ALA A 13 -12.57 21.26 -1.45
CA ALA A 13 -11.41 22.11 -1.67
C ALA A 13 -10.11 21.32 -1.33
N PRO A 14 -8.99 21.58 -2.01
CA PRO A 14 -7.73 20.92 -1.68
C PRO A 14 -7.35 21.21 -0.22
N GLU A 15 -7.22 20.14 0.57
CA GLU A 15 -6.69 20.18 1.94
C GLU A 15 -5.28 20.81 1.95
N PRO A 16 -4.88 21.51 3.03
CA PRO A 16 -3.56 22.13 3.15
C PRO A 16 -2.44 21.11 2.85
N GLY A 17 -1.59 21.42 1.88
CA GLY A 17 -0.46 20.57 1.47
C GLY A 17 -0.68 19.72 0.20
N TRP A 18 -1.87 19.73 -0.40
CA TRP A 18 -2.17 18.97 -1.63
C TRP A 18 -2.54 19.88 -2.81
N ARG A 19 -2.06 19.58 -4.03
CA ARG A 19 -2.37 20.37 -5.23
C ARG A 19 -3.74 20.04 -5.81
N HIS A 20 -4.24 18.82 -5.56
CA HIS A 20 -5.55 18.36 -6.02
C HIS A 20 -6.41 17.84 -4.88
N ALA A 21 -7.72 18.14 -4.99
CA ALA A 21 -8.77 17.63 -4.15
C ALA A 21 -8.86 16.09 -4.23
N ARG A 22 -9.15 15.45 -3.09
CA ARG A 22 -9.33 14.00 -3.03
C ARG A 22 -10.54 13.59 -3.88
N ARG A 23 -10.32 12.84 -4.96
CA ARG A 23 -11.40 12.41 -5.90
C ARG A 23 -12.20 11.20 -5.44
N GLY A 24 -11.79 10.53 -4.36
CA GLY A 24 -12.48 9.35 -3.82
C GLY A 24 -11.63 8.58 -2.80
N THR A 25 -12.21 7.55 -2.17
CA THR A 25 -11.47 6.59 -1.34
C THR A 25 -10.77 5.56 -2.23
N SER A 26 -9.53 5.19 -1.88
CA SER A 26 -8.84 4.08 -2.55
C SER A 26 -9.52 2.76 -2.22
N LEU A 27 -9.67 1.87 -3.22
CA LEU A 27 -10.37 0.59 -3.12
C LEU A 27 -11.79 0.72 -2.55
N SER A 28 -12.64 1.56 -3.17
CA SER A 28 -14.01 1.87 -2.69
C SER A 28 -14.90 0.66 -2.37
N GLU A 29 -14.62 -0.51 -2.95
CA GLU A 29 -15.35 -1.76 -2.72
C GLU A 29 -14.99 -2.45 -1.40
N VAL A 30 -13.76 -2.25 -0.90
CA VAL A 30 -13.22 -2.91 0.30
C VAL A 30 -12.66 -1.93 1.34
N HIS A 31 -12.82 -0.63 1.11
CA HIS A 31 -12.32 0.42 1.99
C HIS A 31 -13.03 0.38 3.35
N ALA A 32 -12.24 0.21 4.43
CA ALA A 32 -12.74 0.12 5.80
C ALA A 32 -13.76 -1.01 6.07
N SER A 33 -13.79 -2.06 5.24
CA SER A 33 -14.74 -3.17 5.38
C SER A 33 -14.52 -4.05 6.61
N ILE A 34 -13.35 -3.98 7.25
CA ILE A 34 -13.04 -4.78 8.44
C ILE A 34 -13.33 -3.95 9.70
N PRO A 35 -14.40 -4.27 10.46
CA PRO A 35 -14.66 -3.63 11.74
C PRO A 35 -13.57 -4.02 12.74
N VAL A 36 -12.78 -3.05 13.18
CA VAL A 36 -11.75 -3.30 14.21
C VAL A 36 -12.46 -3.55 15.55
N PRO A 37 -12.12 -4.64 16.27
CA PRO A 37 -12.71 -4.93 17.58
C PRO A 37 -12.53 -3.75 18.56
N ALA A 38 -13.52 -3.55 19.45
CA ALA A 38 -13.55 -2.47 20.44
C ALA A 38 -12.21 -2.25 21.18
N ALA A 39 -11.98 -1.02 21.65
CA ALA A 39 -10.72 -0.61 22.27
C ALA A 39 -10.24 -1.52 23.42
N ASN A 40 -11.15 -2.20 24.12
CA ASN A 40 -10.87 -3.16 25.20
C ASN A 40 -10.51 -4.58 24.74
N ALA A 41 -10.42 -4.84 23.43
CA ALA A 41 -10.11 -6.16 22.90
C ALA A 41 -8.62 -6.53 23.06
N SER A 42 -8.38 -7.82 23.35
CA SER A 42 -7.04 -8.40 23.44
C SER A 42 -6.25 -8.18 22.14
N PHE A 43 -4.94 -7.92 22.28
CA PHE A 43 -4.00 -7.67 21.19
C PHE A 43 -4.11 -8.71 20.06
N TRP A 44 -4.17 -10.00 20.39
CA TRP A 44 -4.29 -11.09 19.41
C TRP A 44 -5.60 -11.08 18.62
N ARG A 45 -6.69 -10.58 19.22
CA ARG A 45 -7.99 -10.46 18.55
C ARG A 45 -7.99 -9.29 17.57
N LYS A 46 -7.34 -8.19 17.94
CA LYS A 46 -7.11 -7.04 17.04
C LYS A 46 -6.20 -7.44 15.89
N PHE A 47 -5.06 -8.07 16.18
CA PHE A 47 -4.09 -8.53 15.19
C PHE A 47 -4.69 -9.40 14.09
N ARG A 48 -5.50 -10.41 14.46
CA ARG A 48 -6.17 -11.26 13.48
C ARG A 48 -7.15 -10.51 12.56
N ALA A 49 -7.71 -9.38 13.01
CA ALA A 49 -8.64 -8.61 12.18
C ALA A 49 -7.94 -7.90 11.02
N TYR A 50 -6.73 -7.35 11.22
CA TYR A 50 -6.03 -6.55 10.21
C TYR A 50 -4.77 -7.18 9.62
N TRP A 51 -4.49 -8.47 9.88
CA TRP A 51 -3.33 -9.18 9.34
C TRP A 51 -3.45 -9.48 7.82
N GLY A 52 -4.67 -9.52 7.27
CA GLY A 52 -4.96 -9.89 5.87
C GLY A 52 -4.18 -9.10 4.81
N PRO A 53 -4.20 -7.75 4.84
CA PRO A 53 -3.42 -6.95 3.89
C PRO A 53 -1.91 -7.20 3.95
N GLY A 54 -1.37 -7.49 5.15
CA GLY A 54 0.05 -7.84 5.32
C GLY A 54 0.42 -9.15 4.65
N LEU A 55 -0.46 -10.16 4.70
CA LEU A 55 -0.25 -11.43 4.00
C LEU A 55 -0.27 -11.29 2.48
N LEU A 56 -1.19 -10.50 1.93
CA LEU A 56 -1.29 -10.31 0.49
C LEU A 56 0.01 -9.72 -0.09
N VAL A 57 0.61 -8.77 0.64
CA VAL A 57 1.92 -8.21 0.27
C VAL A 57 3.03 -9.26 0.43
N ALA A 58 3.04 -10.02 1.52
CA ALA A 58 4.07 -11.02 1.78
C ALA A 58 4.11 -12.13 0.71
N VAL A 59 2.94 -12.56 0.21
CA VAL A 59 2.85 -13.55 -0.88
C VAL A 59 3.46 -13.02 -2.18
N GLY A 60 3.27 -11.72 -2.48
CA GLY A 60 3.90 -11.10 -3.65
C GLY A 60 5.43 -11.06 -3.59
N TYR A 61 6.01 -11.08 -2.39
CA TYR A 61 7.47 -11.14 -2.19
C TYR A 61 8.05 -12.56 -2.27
N MET A 62 7.17 -13.58 -2.32
CA MET A 62 7.54 -15.00 -2.50
C MET A 62 7.30 -15.45 -3.94
N ASP A 63 7.59 -14.58 -4.91
CA ASP A 63 7.41 -14.89 -6.31
C ASP A 63 8.48 -15.89 -6.80
N PRO A 64 8.14 -16.83 -7.71
CA PRO A 64 9.10 -17.78 -8.26
C PRO A 64 10.30 -17.12 -8.97
N GLY A 65 10.20 -15.84 -9.34
CA GLY A 65 11.25 -15.07 -9.99
C GLY A 65 12.41 -14.68 -9.06
N ASN A 66 12.11 -14.27 -7.83
CA ASN A 66 13.16 -14.06 -6.82
C ASN A 66 13.92 -15.34 -6.50
N TRP A 67 13.21 -16.47 -6.40
CA TRP A 67 13.81 -17.75 -6.03
C TRP A 67 14.89 -18.19 -7.01
N ALA A 68 14.67 -17.99 -8.31
CA ALA A 68 15.66 -18.35 -9.34
C ALA A 68 16.95 -17.54 -9.19
N THR A 69 16.84 -16.25 -8.86
CA THR A 69 17.99 -15.36 -8.68
C THR A 69 18.74 -15.67 -7.38
N ASP A 70 18.01 -15.94 -6.29
CA ASP A 70 18.60 -16.31 -5.00
C ASP A 70 19.27 -17.70 -5.04
N LEU A 71 18.67 -18.66 -5.75
CA LEU A 71 19.27 -19.99 -5.98
C LEU A 71 20.51 -19.90 -6.89
N ALA A 72 20.45 -19.15 -7.98
CA ALA A 72 21.60 -18.96 -8.87
C ALA A 72 22.73 -18.16 -8.20
N GLY A 73 22.38 -17.14 -7.42
CA GLY A 73 23.30 -16.35 -6.61
C GLY A 73 23.96 -17.19 -5.50
N GLY A 74 23.17 -18.00 -4.78
CA GLY A 74 23.66 -18.92 -3.75
C GLY A 74 24.53 -20.05 -4.31
N ALA A 75 24.18 -20.60 -5.47
CA ALA A 75 24.98 -21.64 -6.13
C ALA A 75 26.34 -21.12 -6.62
N ARG A 76 26.44 -19.83 -6.97
CA ARG A 76 27.64 -19.23 -7.58
C ARG A 76 28.53 -18.49 -6.58
N PHE A 77 27.95 -17.91 -5.52
CA PHE A 77 28.65 -17.08 -4.52
C PHE A 77 28.51 -17.59 -3.08
N GLY A 78 27.84 -18.73 -2.85
CA GLY A 78 27.64 -19.30 -1.52
C GLY A 78 26.93 -18.32 -0.58
N TYR A 79 27.42 -18.20 0.66
CA TYR A 79 26.82 -17.36 1.71
C TYR A 79 27.21 -15.87 1.63
N THR A 80 28.06 -15.46 0.70
CA THR A 80 28.57 -14.07 0.64
C THR A 80 27.46 -13.06 0.32
N LEU A 81 26.41 -13.47 -0.40
CA LEU A 81 25.27 -12.61 -0.72
C LEU A 81 24.21 -12.52 0.40
N LEU A 82 24.31 -13.36 1.44
CA LEU A 82 23.28 -13.47 2.47
C LEU A 82 23.09 -12.16 3.26
N SER A 83 24.19 -11.44 3.53
CA SER A 83 24.15 -10.13 4.20
C SER A 83 23.49 -9.06 3.33
N VAL A 84 23.71 -9.09 2.02
CA VAL A 84 23.09 -8.16 1.06
C VAL A 84 21.59 -8.44 0.95
N VAL A 85 21.20 -9.70 0.86
CA VAL A 85 19.78 -10.12 0.86
C VAL A 85 19.08 -9.69 2.15
N LEU A 86 19.73 -9.87 3.31
CA LEU A 86 19.21 -9.43 4.60
C LEU A 86 18.98 -7.91 4.64
N ILE A 87 19.97 -7.12 4.21
CA ILE A 87 19.86 -5.66 4.16
C ILE A 87 18.75 -5.23 3.18
N SER A 88 18.65 -5.90 2.02
CA SER A 88 17.59 -5.63 1.04
C SER A 88 16.19 -5.88 1.63
N ASN A 89 16.01 -6.98 2.36
CA ASN A 89 14.74 -7.29 3.02
C ASN A 89 14.38 -6.27 4.14
N LEU A 90 15.39 -5.76 4.88
CA LEU A 90 15.20 -4.67 5.83
C LEU A 90 14.70 -3.38 5.15
N PHE A 91 15.28 -3.01 4.00
CA PHE A 91 14.81 -1.88 3.21
C PHE A 91 13.40 -2.10 2.67
N ALA A 92 13.07 -3.31 2.23
CA ALA A 92 11.72 -3.65 1.79
C ALA A 92 10.69 -3.47 2.92
N MET A 93 10.98 -3.95 4.12
CA MET A 93 10.13 -3.74 5.31
C MET A 93 9.96 -2.25 5.64
N LEU A 94 11.04 -1.47 5.55
CA LEU A 94 10.98 -0.02 5.77
C LEU A 94 10.06 0.68 4.76
N LEU A 95 10.24 0.40 3.47
CA LEU A 95 9.42 1.00 2.41
C LEU A 95 7.96 0.58 2.52
N GLN A 96 7.69 -0.68 2.83
CA GLN A 96 6.33 -1.19 3.04
C GLN A 96 5.66 -0.52 4.24
N HIS A 97 6.41 -0.31 5.33
CA HIS A 97 5.92 0.41 6.50
C HIS A 97 5.58 1.87 6.17
N LEU A 98 6.41 2.55 5.38
CA LEU A 98 6.15 3.93 4.94
C LEU A 98 4.91 4.03 4.05
N ALA A 99 4.74 3.09 3.10
CA ALA A 99 3.56 3.03 2.25
C ALA A 99 2.28 2.79 3.07
N ALA A 100 2.33 1.87 4.04
CA ALA A 100 1.21 1.62 4.94
C ALA A 100 0.90 2.84 5.82
N LYS A 101 1.94 3.48 6.38
CA LYS A 101 1.80 4.69 7.20
C LYS A 101 1.19 5.84 6.39
N LEU A 102 1.59 6.01 5.12
CA LEU A 102 1.00 6.99 4.22
C LEU A 102 -0.50 6.72 4.04
N GLY A 103 -0.88 5.47 3.74
CA GLY A 103 -2.27 5.08 3.57
C GLY A 103 -3.13 5.29 4.81
N ILE A 104 -2.60 4.94 5.99
CA ILE A 104 -3.30 5.07 7.27
C ILE A 104 -3.46 6.54 7.68
N VAL A 105 -2.41 7.35 7.55
CA VAL A 105 -2.41 8.74 8.03
C VAL A 105 -3.14 9.67 7.07
N THR A 106 -2.94 9.51 5.76
CA THR A 106 -3.50 10.43 4.75
C THR A 106 -4.84 9.95 4.18
N GLY A 107 -5.17 8.66 4.35
CA GLY A 107 -6.31 8.02 3.71
C GLY A 107 -6.19 7.93 2.18
N ARG A 108 -5.03 8.23 1.60
CA ARG A 108 -4.74 8.14 0.16
C ARG A 108 -3.82 6.97 -0.11
N ASP A 109 -4.06 6.24 -1.20
CA ASP A 109 -3.06 5.31 -1.69
C ASP A 109 -1.86 6.07 -2.29
N LEU A 110 -0.74 5.37 -2.49
CA LEU A 110 0.50 5.98 -3.00
C LEU A 110 0.29 6.61 -4.39
N ALA A 111 -0.55 6.03 -5.25
CA ALA A 111 -0.81 6.55 -6.59
C ALA A 111 -1.66 7.84 -6.54
N GLN A 112 -2.66 7.89 -5.65
CA GLN A 112 -3.44 9.10 -5.36
C GLN A 112 -2.54 10.20 -4.79
N ALA A 113 -1.67 9.87 -3.83
CA ALA A 113 -0.72 10.82 -3.25
C ALA A 113 0.24 11.38 -4.31
N CYS A 114 0.80 10.53 -5.18
CA CYS A 114 1.65 10.96 -6.29
C CYS A 114 0.88 11.84 -7.28
N ARG A 115 -0.34 11.45 -7.68
CA ARG A 115 -1.16 12.24 -8.63
C ARG A 115 -1.58 13.58 -8.05
N ASP A 116 -1.83 13.67 -6.75
CA ASP A 116 -2.29 14.89 -6.09
C ASP A 116 -1.14 15.84 -5.71
N HIS A 117 0.11 15.35 -5.72
CA HIS A 117 1.32 16.15 -5.46
C HIS A 117 2.08 16.53 -6.75
N TYR A 118 2.13 15.65 -7.74
CA TYR A 118 2.87 15.86 -8.99
C TYR A 118 1.99 16.42 -10.12
N SER A 119 2.64 16.97 -11.16
CA SER A 119 1.94 17.48 -12.35
C SER A 119 1.38 16.32 -13.19
N LYS A 120 0.30 16.59 -13.95
CA LYS A 120 -0.37 15.60 -14.83
C LYS A 120 0.60 14.76 -15.70
N PRO A 121 1.61 15.32 -16.38
CA PRO A 121 2.53 14.52 -17.19
C PRO A 121 3.36 13.53 -16.35
N VAL A 122 3.80 13.91 -15.15
CA VAL A 122 4.55 13.03 -14.25
C VAL A 122 3.66 11.90 -13.72
N ALA A 123 2.42 12.22 -13.36
CA ALA A 123 1.46 11.20 -12.91
C ALA A 123 1.11 10.19 -14.01
N VAL A 124 1.05 10.62 -15.28
CA VAL A 124 0.83 9.71 -16.42
C VAL A 124 2.08 8.86 -16.68
N ALA A 125 3.28 9.44 -16.62
CA ALA A 125 4.52 8.68 -16.77
C ALA A 125 4.68 7.61 -15.67
N LEU A 126 4.37 7.95 -14.41
CA LEU A 126 4.36 7.00 -13.30
C LEU A 126 3.31 5.90 -13.48
N TRP A 127 2.14 6.24 -14.05
CA TRP A 127 1.12 5.24 -14.36
C TRP A 127 1.60 4.24 -15.42
N VAL A 128 2.17 4.73 -16.53
CA VAL A 128 2.72 3.86 -17.60
C VAL A 128 3.87 2.99 -17.10
N LEU A 129 4.68 3.47 -16.15
CA LEU A 129 5.80 2.69 -15.59
C LEU A 129 5.33 1.59 -14.63
N CYS A 130 4.17 1.77 -13.98
CA CYS A 130 3.57 0.79 -13.09
C CYS A 130 2.67 -0.23 -13.81
N GLU A 131 2.21 0.08 -15.02
CA GLU A 131 1.47 -0.82 -15.91
C GLU A 131 2.42 -1.77 -16.64
#